data_AF-A0A3M1GS60-F1
#
_entry.id   AF-A0A3M1GS60-F1
#
_cell.length_a   1.000
_cell.length_b   1.000
_cell.length_c   1.000
_cell.angle_alpha   90.00
_cell.angle_beta   90.00
_cell.angle_gamma   90.00
#
_symmetry.space_group_name_H-M   'P 1'
#
loop_
_entity.id
_entity.type
_entity.pdbx_description
1 polymer ?
#
loop_
_entity_poly.entity_id
_entity_poly.type
_entity_poly.pdbx_seq_one_letter_code
_entity_poly.pdbx_strand_id
1 'polypeptide(L)'
;MRYVWLAFLCIVVAAVSILGFRGSLTTKPPLEVFPDMDRQPKFRPQAPSTFFADGRADRPTPPHAVARGRSVEADPAFLAADDHRYRGLVAGGSAANGDWARGFPAGLVVDAEFIRHGQEQFEIFCLPCHGKLGDGQGITKLYGMGATPTYHDDRIRQMPEGEIFNTITNGKNTMFGYGDKIPADDRWSIIAYIRALQRAQQGTIDDVPPAKRSELGL
;
A
#
# COMPACT_ATOMS: atom_id res chain seq x y z
N MET A 1 -13.90 -69.43 7.70
CA MET A 1 -12.98 -69.09 6.58
C MET A 1 -13.64 -68.20 5.52
N ARG A 2 -14.75 -68.60 4.88
CA ARG A 2 -15.39 -67.81 3.79
C ARG A 2 -15.79 -66.38 4.18
N TYR A 3 -16.33 -66.19 5.38
CA TYR A 3 -16.75 -64.87 5.88
C TYR A 3 -15.58 -63.96 6.27
N VAL A 4 -14.41 -64.53 6.59
CA VAL A 4 -13.21 -63.76 6.96
C VAL A 4 -12.68 -63.01 5.74
N TRP A 5 -12.64 -63.66 4.57
CA TRP A 5 -12.21 -63.04 3.32
C TRP A 5 -13.17 -61.94 2.83
N LEU A 6 -14.48 -62.16 3.00
CA LEU A 6 -15.48 -61.14 2.68
C LEU A 6 -15.35 -59.92 3.59
N ALA A 7 -15.19 -60.13 4.90
CA ALA A 7 -14.96 -59.04 5.85
C ALA A 7 -13.67 -58.27 5.54
N PHE A 8 -12.57 -58.99 5.23
CA PHE A 8 -11.30 -58.37 4.84
C PHE A 8 -11.42 -57.53 3.56
N LEU A 9 -12.09 -58.05 2.52
CA LEU A 9 -12.33 -57.31 1.29
C LEU A 9 -13.12 -56.02 1.55
N CYS A 10 -14.19 -56.08 2.36
CA CYS A 10 -14.97 -54.92 2.74
C CYS A 10 -14.12 -53.87 3.48
N ILE A 11 -13.23 -54.30 4.38
CA ILE A 11 -12.30 -53.40 5.10
C ILE A 11 -11.34 -52.72 4.13
N VAL A 12 -10.76 -53.46 3.17
CA VAL A 12 -9.84 -52.90 2.18
C VAL A 12 -10.54 -51.88 1.29
N VAL A 13 -11.74 -52.21 0.79
CA VAL A 13 -12.54 -51.27 -0.04
C VAL A 13 -12.86 -50.01 0.75
N ALA A 14 -13.33 -50.14 1.99
CA ALA A 14 -13.60 -49.00 2.86
C ALA A 14 -12.35 -48.13 3.10
N ALA A 15 -11.20 -48.77 3.37
CA ALA A 15 -9.94 -48.06 3.61
C ALA A 15 -9.48 -47.27 2.39
N VAL A 16 -9.53 -47.86 1.18
CA VAL A 16 -9.15 -47.17 -0.07
C VAL A 16 -10.16 -46.06 -0.41
N SER A 17 -11.45 -46.26 -0.17
CA SER A 17 -12.47 -45.23 -0.40
C SER A 17 -12.33 -44.03 0.55
N ILE A 18 -11.91 -44.24 1.80
CA ILE A 18 -11.77 -43.17 2.81
C ILE A 18 -10.42 -42.45 2.67
N LEU A 19 -9.32 -43.19 2.53
CA LEU A 19 -7.97 -42.62 2.51
C LEU A 19 -7.52 -42.21 1.10
N GLY A 20 -8.21 -42.69 0.07
CA GLY A 20 -7.83 -42.47 -1.32
C GLY A 20 -6.52 -43.16 -1.70
N PHE A 21 -6.07 -42.91 -2.92
CA PHE A 21 -4.74 -43.30 -3.36
C PHE A 21 -3.71 -42.26 -2.90
N ARG A 22 -2.57 -42.75 -2.39
CA ARG A 22 -1.42 -41.91 -2.04
C ARG A 22 -0.98 -41.10 -3.26
N GLY A 23 -0.83 -39.79 -3.09
CA GLY A 23 -0.43 -38.87 -4.16
C GLY A 23 -1.58 -38.25 -4.96
N SER A 24 -2.84 -38.51 -4.57
CA SER A 24 -3.98 -37.79 -5.13
C SER A 24 -4.01 -36.33 -4.66
N LEU A 25 -4.38 -35.42 -5.56
CA LEU A 25 -4.59 -34.02 -5.23
C LEU A 25 -6.02 -33.83 -4.71
N THR A 26 -6.17 -33.08 -3.63
CA THR A 26 -7.47 -32.70 -3.05
C THR A 26 -7.60 -31.18 -3.02
N THR A 27 -8.81 -30.67 -3.27
CA THR A 27 -9.16 -29.26 -3.07
C THR A 27 -9.64 -28.96 -1.65
N LYS A 28 -9.89 -30.00 -0.84
CA LYS A 28 -10.27 -29.85 0.57
C LYS A 28 -9.02 -29.57 1.42
N PRO A 29 -9.17 -28.89 2.57
CA PRO A 29 -8.09 -28.76 3.54
C PRO A 29 -7.47 -30.13 3.87
N PRO A 30 -6.15 -30.20 4.09
CA PRO A 30 -5.48 -31.42 4.51
C PRO A 30 -6.11 -32.00 5.79
N LEU A 31 -6.05 -33.33 5.92
CA LEU A 31 -6.45 -34.00 7.15
C LEU A 31 -5.37 -33.77 8.21
N GLU A 32 -5.74 -33.12 9.32
CA GLU A 32 -4.87 -32.89 10.47
C GLU A 32 -5.08 -34.01 11.50
N VAL A 33 -4.07 -34.86 11.71
CA VAL A 33 -4.17 -36.01 12.63
C VAL A 33 -4.11 -35.58 14.10
N PHE A 34 -3.32 -34.55 14.41
CA PHE A 34 -3.16 -33.99 15.75
C PHE A 34 -3.23 -32.46 15.69
N PRO A 35 -4.44 -31.87 15.58
CA PRO A 35 -4.58 -30.43 15.43
C PRO A 35 -4.43 -29.64 16.73
N ASP A 36 -3.68 -30.18 17.70
CA ASP A 36 -3.53 -29.57 19.01
C ASP A 36 -2.72 -28.27 18.88
N MET A 37 -3.26 -27.19 19.43
CA MET A 37 -2.76 -25.82 19.29
C MET A 37 -2.64 -25.25 17.85
N ASP A 38 -3.12 -25.92 16.82
CA ASP A 38 -3.21 -25.34 15.46
C ASP A 38 -4.26 -24.21 15.46
N ARG A 39 -5.39 -24.46 16.12
CA ARG A 39 -6.48 -23.51 16.37
C ARG A 39 -6.55 -23.18 17.86
N GLN A 40 -5.85 -22.13 18.25
CA GLN A 40 -5.80 -21.68 19.64
C GLN A 40 -7.03 -20.84 20.01
N PRO A 41 -7.45 -20.82 21.30
CA PRO A 41 -8.54 -19.97 21.78
C PRO A 41 -8.08 -18.50 21.97
N LYS A 42 -7.41 -17.95 20.96
CA LYS A 42 -6.99 -16.55 20.88
C LYS A 42 -7.12 -16.07 19.43
N PHE A 43 -7.46 -14.81 19.25
CA PHE A 43 -7.52 -14.23 17.91
C PHE A 43 -6.12 -13.82 17.43
N ARG A 44 -5.82 -14.15 16.17
CA ARG A 44 -4.68 -13.60 15.43
C ARG A 44 -5.12 -12.34 14.67
N PRO A 45 -4.20 -11.49 14.18
CA PRO A 45 -4.56 -10.42 13.27
C PRO A 45 -5.39 -10.96 12.09
N GLN A 46 -6.44 -10.25 11.71
CA GLN A 46 -7.37 -10.64 10.64
C GLN A 46 -8.12 -11.97 10.88
N ALA A 47 -8.21 -12.43 12.14
CA ALA A 47 -8.99 -13.62 12.46
C ALA A 47 -10.51 -13.32 12.46
N PRO A 48 -11.35 -14.31 12.08
CA PRO A 48 -12.78 -14.20 12.26
C PRO A 48 -13.17 -14.21 13.74
N SER A 49 -14.28 -13.57 14.08
CA SER A 49 -14.88 -13.58 15.41
C SER A 49 -16.38 -13.88 15.32
N THR A 50 -16.88 -14.75 16.20
CA THR A 50 -18.32 -15.03 16.33
C THR A 50 -19.01 -14.09 17.32
N PHE A 51 -18.25 -13.26 18.03
CA PHE A 51 -18.78 -12.35 19.05
C PHE A 51 -19.31 -11.04 18.46
N PHE A 52 -18.64 -10.48 17.45
CA PHE A 52 -19.01 -9.21 16.82
C PHE A 52 -19.87 -9.43 15.58
N ALA A 53 -20.83 -8.54 15.35
CA ALA A 53 -21.79 -8.63 14.24
C ALA A 53 -21.15 -8.58 12.84
N ASP A 54 -19.98 -7.96 12.71
CA ASP A 54 -19.23 -7.84 11.46
C ASP A 54 -18.27 -9.02 11.22
N GLY A 55 -18.23 -10.01 12.13
CA GLY A 55 -17.41 -11.20 11.99
C GLY A 55 -15.91 -10.98 12.16
N ARG A 56 -15.46 -9.78 12.54
CA ARG A 56 -14.04 -9.41 12.61
C ARG A 56 -13.54 -9.42 14.05
N ALA A 57 -12.39 -10.05 14.30
CA ALA A 57 -11.68 -9.89 15.57
C ALA A 57 -11.03 -8.50 15.69
N ASP A 58 -10.50 -7.97 14.59
CA ASP A 58 -9.87 -6.65 14.55
C ASP A 58 -10.94 -5.56 14.70
N ARG A 59 -10.84 -4.77 15.77
CA ARG A 59 -11.77 -3.66 16.04
C ARG A 59 -11.22 -2.34 15.51
N PRO A 60 -12.07 -1.48 14.93
CA PRO A 60 -11.65 -0.15 14.52
C PRO A 60 -11.21 0.65 15.74
N THR A 61 -10.17 1.46 15.57
CA THR A 61 -9.74 2.42 16.57
C THR A 61 -10.86 3.44 16.81
N PRO A 62 -11.22 3.75 18.08
CA PRO A 62 -12.19 4.79 18.38
C PRO A 62 -11.79 6.15 17.75
N PRO A 63 -12.76 6.96 17.29
CA PRO A 63 -12.47 8.29 16.75
C PRO A 63 -11.69 9.15 17.75
N HIS A 64 -10.75 9.96 17.26
CA HIS A 64 -9.89 10.85 18.05
C HIS A 64 -8.99 10.17 19.08
N ALA A 65 -8.88 8.84 19.07
CA ALA A 65 -7.90 8.16 19.90
C ALA A 65 -6.49 8.39 19.36
N VAL A 66 -5.63 8.95 20.20
CA VAL A 66 -4.20 9.09 19.93
C VAL A 66 -3.51 7.90 20.57
N ALA A 67 -2.84 7.07 19.77
CA ALA A 67 -2.02 5.99 20.32
C ALA A 67 -0.95 6.59 21.25
N ARG A 68 -0.45 5.83 22.24
CA ARG A 68 0.69 6.22 23.10
C ARG A 68 1.94 5.41 22.71
N GLY A 69 3.11 6.07 22.74
CA GLY A 69 4.36 5.56 22.16
C GLY A 69 4.95 4.32 22.84
N ARG A 70 5.99 3.76 22.20
CA ARG A 70 6.81 2.62 22.69
C ARG A 70 7.78 3.01 23.81
N SER A 71 7.97 4.31 24.06
CA SER A 71 8.86 4.90 25.08
C SER A 71 8.08 5.74 26.09
N VAL A 72 8.69 6.04 27.22
CA VAL A 72 8.07 6.83 28.31
C VAL A 72 8.10 8.32 27.97
N GLU A 73 9.06 8.75 27.17
CA GLU A 73 9.25 10.12 26.70
C GLU A 73 8.29 10.49 25.56
N ALA A 74 7.94 11.78 25.48
CA ALA A 74 7.16 12.31 24.37
C ALA A 74 8.00 12.28 23.08
N ASP A 75 7.52 11.54 22.08
CA ASP A 75 8.10 11.49 20.74
C ASP A 75 7.24 12.34 19.77
N PRO A 76 7.75 13.49 19.30
CA PRO A 76 7.03 14.37 18.37
C PRO A 76 6.64 13.69 17.04
N ALA A 77 7.44 12.73 16.56
CA ALA A 77 7.15 11.97 15.35
C ALA A 77 5.95 11.04 15.57
N PHE A 78 5.92 10.39 16.73
CA PHE A 78 4.82 9.52 17.13
C PHE A 78 3.51 10.29 17.37
N LEU A 79 3.60 11.51 17.94
CA LEU A 79 2.45 12.40 18.10
C LEU A 79 2.01 13.05 16.78
N ALA A 80 2.72 12.81 15.67
CA ALA A 80 2.50 13.44 14.38
C ALA A 80 2.40 14.97 14.51
N ALA A 81 3.29 15.56 15.33
CA ALA A 81 3.24 16.97 15.71
C ALA A 81 3.71 17.92 14.59
N ASP A 82 4.49 17.41 13.63
CA ASP A 82 4.93 18.15 12.46
C ASP A 82 3.81 18.21 11.40
N ASP A 83 3.13 19.34 11.31
CA ASP A 83 2.07 19.59 10.33
C ASP A 83 2.54 19.44 8.88
N HIS A 84 3.80 19.82 8.58
CA HIS A 84 4.34 19.68 7.23
C HIS A 84 4.53 18.20 6.92
N ARG A 85 5.22 17.45 7.78
CA ARG A 85 5.51 16.03 7.54
C ARG A 85 4.27 15.13 7.54
N TYR A 86 3.34 15.33 8.48
CA TYR A 86 2.24 14.39 8.67
C TYR A 86 0.91 14.84 8.05
N ARG A 87 0.77 16.13 7.70
CA ARG A 87 -0.47 16.68 7.14
C ARG A 87 -0.27 17.43 5.82
N GLY A 88 0.97 17.74 5.43
CA GLY A 88 1.25 18.54 4.24
C GLY A 88 0.87 20.02 4.39
N LEU A 89 0.70 20.51 5.61
CA LEU A 89 0.29 21.88 5.89
C LEU A 89 1.48 22.72 6.32
N VAL A 90 1.41 24.04 6.13
CA VAL A 90 2.30 24.95 6.85
C VAL A 90 2.04 24.84 8.35
N ALA A 91 3.03 25.19 9.19
CA ALA A 91 2.89 25.08 10.64
C ALA A 91 1.65 25.84 11.17
N GLY A 92 0.74 25.12 11.84
CA GLY A 92 -0.52 25.68 12.33
C GLY A 92 -1.57 26.00 11.25
N GLY A 93 -1.33 25.60 10.00
CA GLY A 93 -2.23 25.83 8.87
C GLY A 93 -3.47 24.94 8.88
N SER A 94 -4.43 25.27 8.02
CA SER A 94 -5.66 24.51 7.82
C SER A 94 -5.84 24.10 6.37
N ALA A 95 -6.17 22.82 6.15
CA ALA A 95 -6.58 22.31 4.84
C ALA A 95 -7.80 23.05 4.28
N ALA A 96 -8.70 23.53 5.16
CA ALA A 96 -9.90 24.29 4.75
C ALA A 96 -9.56 25.67 4.18
N ASN A 97 -8.45 26.27 4.60
CA ASN A 97 -7.98 27.57 4.12
C ASN A 97 -7.04 27.43 2.90
N GLY A 98 -6.64 26.21 2.54
CA GLY A 98 -5.68 25.96 1.47
C GLY A 98 -4.23 26.23 1.87
N ASP A 99 -3.90 26.14 3.17
CA ASP A 99 -2.57 26.42 3.73
C ASP A 99 -1.56 25.29 3.47
N TRP A 100 -1.48 24.82 2.22
CA TRP A 100 -0.63 23.72 1.80
C TRP A 100 0.84 24.12 1.76
N ALA A 101 1.71 23.33 2.39
CA ALA A 101 3.14 23.57 2.34
C ALA A 101 3.70 23.28 0.95
N ARG A 102 4.65 24.13 0.52
CA ARG A 102 5.48 23.91 -0.67
C ARG A 102 6.85 23.38 -0.25
N GLY A 103 7.39 22.45 -1.04
CA GLY A 103 8.65 21.76 -0.77
C GLY A 103 8.51 20.59 0.21
N PHE A 104 9.64 20.02 0.57
CA PHE A 104 9.73 18.83 1.42
C PHE A 104 9.99 19.22 2.89
N PRO A 105 9.47 18.44 3.86
CA PRO A 105 9.76 18.63 5.28
C PRO A 105 11.26 18.66 5.58
N ALA A 106 11.70 19.55 6.48
CA ALA A 106 13.13 19.76 6.78
C ALA A 106 13.86 18.51 7.31
N GLY A 107 13.14 17.57 7.93
CA GLY A 107 13.69 16.30 8.43
C GLY A 107 13.79 15.19 7.39
N LEU A 108 13.55 15.46 6.10
CA LEU A 108 13.70 14.48 5.02
C LEU A 108 14.88 14.86 4.12
N VAL A 109 15.79 13.92 3.90
CA VAL A 109 16.89 14.06 2.93
C VAL A 109 16.38 13.59 1.58
N VAL A 110 16.24 14.51 0.64
CA VAL A 110 15.75 14.23 -0.72
C VAL A 110 16.95 14.00 -1.64
N ASP A 111 17.49 12.79 -1.60
CA ASP A 111 18.58 12.36 -2.48
C ASP A 111 18.11 11.35 -3.55
N ALA A 112 19.05 10.80 -4.32
CA ALA A 112 18.73 9.83 -5.37
C ALA A 112 18.16 8.51 -4.82
N GLU A 113 18.52 8.12 -3.60
CA GLU A 113 17.98 6.92 -2.96
C GLU A 113 16.53 7.16 -2.53
N PHE A 114 16.24 8.33 -1.94
CA PHE A 114 14.89 8.73 -1.59
C PHE A 114 13.96 8.76 -2.81
N ILE A 115 14.42 9.31 -3.94
CA ILE A 115 13.65 9.33 -5.18
C ILE A 115 13.43 7.92 -5.74
N ARG A 116 14.46 7.04 -5.68
CA ARG A 116 14.34 5.64 -6.12
C ARG A 116 13.35 4.85 -5.26
N HIS A 117 13.39 5.03 -3.95
CA HIS A 117 12.37 4.45 -3.06
C HIS A 117 10.97 4.98 -3.41
N GLY A 118 10.86 6.28 -3.70
CA GLY A 118 9.64 6.89 -4.22
C GLY A 118 9.13 6.25 -5.51
N GLN A 119 10.02 5.90 -6.43
CA GLN A 119 9.68 5.15 -7.64
C GLN A 119 9.09 3.77 -7.32
N GLU A 120 9.72 3.01 -6.41
CA GLU A 120 9.24 1.68 -6.03
C GLU A 120 7.84 1.75 -5.45
N GLN A 121 7.60 2.70 -4.52
CA GLN A 121 6.28 2.92 -3.92
C GLN A 121 5.26 3.39 -4.96
N PHE A 122 5.67 4.26 -5.90
CA PHE A 122 4.82 4.71 -7.00
C PHE A 122 4.41 3.56 -7.91
N GLU A 123 5.34 2.67 -8.27
CA GLU A 123 5.08 1.52 -9.14
C GLU A 123 4.11 0.52 -8.49
N ILE A 124 4.14 0.40 -7.15
CA ILE A 124 3.21 -0.46 -6.39
C ILE A 124 1.81 0.16 -6.31
N PHE A 125 1.71 1.42 -5.89
CA PHE A 125 0.42 2.01 -5.47
C PHE A 125 -0.23 2.92 -6.50
N CYS A 126 0.56 3.61 -7.33
CA CYS A 126 0.07 4.71 -8.16
C CYS A 126 0.03 4.35 -9.65
N LEU A 127 1.02 3.59 -10.13
CA LEU A 127 1.17 3.20 -11.54
C LEU A 127 -0.07 2.54 -12.16
N PRO A 128 -0.81 1.64 -11.47
CA PRO A 128 -1.97 0.98 -12.07
C PRO A 128 -3.02 1.97 -12.60
N CYS A 129 -3.15 3.14 -11.98
CA CYS A 129 -4.07 4.19 -12.40
C CYS A 129 -3.41 5.34 -13.17
N HIS A 130 -2.26 5.81 -12.69
CA HIS A 130 -1.60 7.02 -13.23
C HIS A 130 -0.64 6.75 -14.39
N GLY A 131 -0.31 5.48 -14.67
CA GLY A 131 0.62 5.08 -15.73
C GLY A 131 2.08 5.28 -15.34
N LYS A 132 2.98 4.58 -16.02
CA LYS A 132 4.43 4.62 -15.72
C LYS A 132 5.04 6.00 -15.95
N LEU A 133 4.52 6.73 -16.95
CA LEU A 133 4.96 8.08 -17.29
C LEU A 133 4.18 9.16 -16.52
N GLY A 134 3.21 8.78 -15.68
CA GLY A 134 2.34 9.75 -14.99
C GLY A 134 1.35 10.46 -15.93
N ASP A 135 1.01 9.86 -17.06
CA ASP A 135 0.17 10.40 -18.13
C ASP A 135 -1.33 10.06 -17.98
N GLY A 136 -1.70 9.42 -16.87
CA GLY A 136 -3.07 8.95 -16.62
C GLY A 136 -3.48 7.76 -17.48
N GLN A 137 -2.54 7.11 -18.17
CA GLN A 137 -2.79 5.93 -19.01
C GLN A 137 -2.45 4.62 -18.29
N GLY A 138 -2.79 4.52 -17.01
CA GLY A 138 -2.66 3.28 -16.26
C GLY A 138 -3.55 2.15 -16.80
N ILE A 139 -3.22 0.90 -16.47
CA ILE A 139 -3.96 -0.29 -16.91
C ILE A 139 -5.45 -0.23 -16.53
N THR A 140 -5.80 0.42 -15.43
CA THR A 140 -7.20 0.55 -14.97
C THR A 140 -8.07 1.36 -15.92
N LYS A 141 -7.49 2.19 -16.78
CA LYS A 141 -8.21 2.93 -17.82
C LYS A 141 -8.95 2.00 -18.78
N LEU A 142 -8.37 0.84 -19.11
CA LEU A 142 -9.01 -0.19 -19.95
C LEU A 142 -10.27 -0.78 -19.31
N TYR A 143 -10.41 -0.62 -17.99
CA TYR A 143 -11.55 -1.09 -17.20
C TYR A 143 -12.52 0.04 -16.81
N GLY A 144 -12.45 1.19 -17.48
CA GLY A 144 -13.40 2.29 -17.32
C GLY A 144 -12.98 3.38 -16.32
N MET A 145 -11.81 3.28 -15.68
CA MET A 145 -11.26 4.36 -14.83
C MET A 145 -10.55 5.42 -15.68
N GLY A 146 -11.30 6.12 -16.53
CA GLY A 146 -10.76 7.08 -17.51
C GLY A 146 -10.52 8.50 -17.00
N ALA A 147 -10.91 8.81 -15.75
CA ALA A 147 -10.84 10.16 -15.19
C ALA A 147 -9.52 10.48 -14.46
N THR A 148 -8.53 9.59 -14.53
CA THR A 148 -7.23 9.80 -13.89
C THR A 148 -6.46 10.93 -14.60
N PRO A 149 -6.12 12.03 -13.90
CA PRO A 149 -5.41 13.14 -14.52
C PRO A 149 -3.95 12.78 -14.81
N THR A 150 -3.39 13.44 -15.82
CA THR A 150 -1.94 13.44 -16.06
C THR A 150 -1.24 14.34 -15.04
N TYR A 151 -0.09 13.94 -14.53
CA TYR A 151 0.73 14.79 -13.66
C TYR A 151 1.40 15.93 -14.43
N HIS A 152 1.40 15.86 -15.76
CA HIS A 152 2.02 16.87 -16.63
C HIS A 152 1.15 18.12 -16.83
N ASP A 153 -0.12 18.07 -16.41
CA ASP A 153 -1.00 19.24 -16.41
C ASP A 153 -0.42 20.37 -15.56
N ASP A 154 -0.40 21.59 -16.10
CA ASP A 154 0.11 22.80 -15.44
C ASP A 154 -0.48 22.99 -14.04
N ARG A 155 -1.78 22.72 -13.89
CA ARG A 155 -2.48 22.76 -12.61
C ARG A 155 -1.86 21.83 -11.56
N ILE A 156 -1.47 20.61 -11.94
CA ILE A 156 -0.85 19.63 -11.03
C ILE A 156 0.64 19.93 -10.82
N ARG A 157 1.33 20.47 -11.84
CA ARG A 157 2.71 20.93 -11.69
C ARG A 157 2.83 22.08 -10.71
N GLN A 158 1.88 23.02 -10.73
CA GLN A 158 1.87 24.19 -9.85
C GLN A 158 1.31 23.90 -8.46
N MET A 159 0.53 22.82 -8.29
CA MET A 159 -0.03 22.36 -7.01
C MET A 159 1.07 22.23 -5.95
N PRO A 160 0.91 22.74 -4.72
CA PRO A 160 1.88 22.53 -3.64
C PRO A 160 2.04 21.06 -3.28
N GLU A 161 3.24 20.64 -2.92
CA GLU A 161 3.55 19.25 -2.53
C GLU A 161 2.65 18.77 -1.38
N GLY A 162 2.33 19.67 -0.44
CA GLY A 162 1.39 19.40 0.65
C GLY A 162 -0.02 19.02 0.21
N GLU A 163 -0.54 19.61 -0.86
CA GLU A 163 -1.86 19.24 -1.41
C GLU A 163 -1.80 17.86 -2.07
N ILE A 164 -0.69 17.52 -2.73
CA ILE A 164 -0.47 16.18 -3.29
C ILE A 164 -0.39 15.15 -2.16
N PHE A 165 0.34 15.46 -1.08
CA PHE A 165 0.41 14.62 0.12
C PHE A 165 -0.97 14.37 0.73
N ASN A 166 -1.79 15.41 0.86
CA ASN A 166 -3.16 15.27 1.34
C ASN A 166 -4.01 14.41 0.40
N THR A 167 -3.85 14.57 -0.92
CA THR A 167 -4.55 13.75 -1.92
C THR A 167 -4.18 12.27 -1.79
N ILE A 168 -2.90 11.94 -1.56
CA ILE A 168 -2.48 10.54 -1.33
C ILE A 168 -3.07 10.05 0.01
N THR A 169 -3.04 10.86 1.05
CA THR A 169 -3.45 10.46 2.41
C THR A 169 -4.96 10.24 2.50
N ASN A 170 -5.75 11.21 2.03
CA ASN A 170 -7.19 11.29 2.27
C ASN A 170 -8.03 11.00 1.01
N GLY A 171 -7.41 10.91 -0.15
CA GLY A 171 -8.10 10.76 -1.43
C GLY A 171 -8.61 12.10 -1.99
N LYS A 172 -9.12 12.06 -3.22
CA LYS A 172 -9.75 13.20 -3.91
C LYS A 172 -10.70 12.71 -4.99
N ASN A 173 -11.94 13.19 -4.97
CA ASN A 173 -13.00 12.76 -5.89
C ASN A 173 -13.17 11.23 -5.90
N THR A 174 -12.84 10.58 -7.02
CA THR A 174 -12.92 9.13 -7.21
C THR A 174 -11.66 8.39 -6.76
N MET A 175 -10.58 9.10 -6.42
CA MET A 175 -9.37 8.51 -5.85
C MET A 175 -9.56 8.32 -4.35
N PHE A 176 -9.53 7.07 -3.89
CA PHE A 176 -9.54 6.75 -2.46
C PHE A 176 -8.23 7.12 -1.77
N GLY A 177 -8.28 7.31 -0.45
CA GLY A 177 -7.10 7.56 0.38
C GLY A 177 -6.23 6.31 0.56
N TYR A 178 -4.91 6.53 0.61
CA TYR A 178 -3.88 5.54 0.83
C TYR A 178 -3.14 5.72 2.16
N GLY A 179 -3.61 6.63 3.03
CA GLY A 179 -2.95 6.97 4.30
C GLY A 179 -2.79 5.80 5.27
N ASP A 180 -3.64 4.76 5.15
CA ASP A 180 -3.61 3.52 5.92
C ASP A 180 -2.63 2.46 5.36
N LYS A 181 -2.17 2.63 4.12
CA LYS A 181 -1.31 1.67 3.39
C LYS A 181 0.12 2.17 3.22
N ILE A 182 0.28 3.47 2.99
CA ILE A 182 1.56 4.10 2.66
C ILE A 182 1.99 4.98 3.84
N PRO A 183 3.11 4.71 4.53
CA PRO A 183 3.66 5.56 5.58
C PRO A 183 3.89 7.02 5.13
N ALA A 184 3.92 7.98 6.07
CA ALA A 184 4.06 9.40 5.73
C ALA A 184 5.32 9.70 4.89
N ASP A 185 6.46 9.13 5.27
CA ASP A 185 7.74 9.35 4.57
C ASP A 185 7.71 8.78 3.15
N ASP A 186 7.08 7.63 2.97
CA ASP A 186 6.89 6.99 1.66
C ASP A 186 5.94 7.81 0.76
N ARG A 187 4.96 8.51 1.34
CA ARG A 187 4.14 9.46 0.58
C ARG A 187 4.98 10.64 0.08
N TRP A 188 5.92 11.14 0.89
CA TRP A 188 6.85 12.19 0.45
C TRP A 188 7.83 11.69 -0.62
N SER A 189 8.31 10.45 -0.53
CA SER A 189 9.19 9.87 -1.56
C SER A 189 8.46 9.71 -2.89
N ILE A 190 7.20 9.24 -2.87
CA ILE A 190 6.33 9.22 -4.05
C ILE A 190 6.21 10.62 -4.67
N ILE A 191 5.99 11.66 -3.85
CA ILE A 191 5.87 13.04 -4.35
C ILE A 191 7.18 13.50 -4.99
N ALA A 192 8.34 13.16 -4.41
CA ALA A 192 9.64 13.45 -5.02
C ALA A 192 9.78 12.78 -6.39
N TYR A 193 9.33 11.52 -6.52
CA TYR A 193 9.31 10.83 -7.81
C TYR A 193 8.31 11.46 -8.80
N ILE A 194 7.13 11.89 -8.37
CA ILE A 194 6.17 12.63 -9.20
C ILE A 194 6.81 13.93 -9.73
N ARG A 195 7.54 14.67 -8.88
CA ARG A 195 8.28 15.86 -9.32
C ARG A 195 9.38 15.54 -10.32
N ALA A 196 10.08 14.41 -10.15
CA ALA A 196 11.05 13.94 -11.12
C ALA A 196 10.41 13.60 -12.48
N LEU A 197 9.25 12.93 -12.48
CA LEU A 197 8.48 12.65 -13.72
C LEU A 197 8.07 13.95 -14.44
N GLN A 198 7.55 14.93 -13.69
CA GLN A 198 7.19 16.24 -14.25
C GLN A 198 8.39 16.97 -14.86
N ARG A 199 9.56 16.91 -14.18
CA ARG A 199 10.82 17.49 -14.69
C ARG A 199 11.30 16.74 -15.93
N ALA A 200 11.24 15.41 -15.95
CA ALA A 200 11.70 14.58 -17.06
C ALA A 200 10.93 14.87 -18.37
N GLN A 201 9.63 15.11 -18.29
CA GLN A 201 8.80 15.45 -19.47
C GLN A 201 9.15 16.83 -20.08
N GLN A 202 9.73 17.73 -19.28
CA GLN A 202 10.12 19.09 -19.69
C GLN A 202 11.63 19.30 -19.70
N GLY A 203 12.40 18.21 -19.64
CA GLY A 203 13.84 18.24 -19.59
C GLY A 203 14.42 18.85 -20.86
N THR A 204 15.37 19.75 -20.67
CA THR A 204 16.18 20.33 -21.73
C THR A 204 17.56 19.69 -21.73
N ILE A 205 18.34 19.89 -22.80
CA ILE A 205 19.75 19.42 -22.85
C ILE A 205 20.59 20.04 -21.72
N ASP A 206 20.18 21.20 -21.20
CA ASP A 206 20.86 21.88 -20.11
C ASP A 206 20.63 21.22 -18.74
N ASP A 207 19.57 20.43 -18.59
CA ASP A 207 19.33 19.62 -17.40
C ASP A 207 20.24 18.37 -17.34
N VAL A 208 20.88 18.00 -18.46
CA VAL A 208 21.76 16.83 -18.54
C VAL A 208 23.20 17.24 -18.27
N PRO A 209 23.88 16.62 -17.28
CA PRO A 209 25.29 16.90 -17.00
C PRO A 209 26.13 16.78 -18.27
N PRO A 210 27.10 17.70 -18.54
CA PRO A 210 27.85 17.71 -19.79
C PRO A 210 28.50 16.36 -20.15
N ALA A 211 29.00 15.64 -19.14
CA ALA A 211 29.60 14.31 -19.30
C ALA A 211 28.63 13.21 -19.77
N LYS A 212 27.32 13.43 -19.61
CA LYS A 212 26.25 12.49 -19.95
C LYS A 212 25.52 12.84 -21.25
N ARG A 213 25.77 14.01 -21.83
CA ARG A 213 25.08 14.48 -23.05
C ARG A 213 25.36 13.57 -24.26
N SER A 214 26.57 13.01 -24.37
CA SER A 214 26.93 12.09 -25.45
C SER A 214 26.19 10.74 -25.39
N GLU A 215 25.60 10.37 -24.24
CA GLU A 215 24.84 9.13 -24.08
C GLU A 215 23.41 9.24 -24.66
N LEU A 216 22.95 10.46 -24.97
CA LEU A 216 21.57 10.70 -25.44
C LEU A 216 21.35 10.38 -26.93
N GLY A 217 22.43 10.16 -27.70
CA GLY A 217 22.33 9.90 -29.15
C GLY A 217 21.68 11.04 -29.95
N LEU A 218 21.72 12.27 -29.42
CA LEU A 218 21.26 13.50 -30.05
C LEU A 218 22.33 14.13 -30.95
#